data_AF-A0A671PVQ8-F1
#
_entry.id   AF-A0A671PVQ8-F1
#
_cell.length_a   1.000
_cell.length_b   1.000
_cell.length_c   1.000
_cell.angle_alpha   90.00
_cell.angle_beta   90.00
_cell.angle_gamma   90.00
#
_symmetry.space_group_name_H-M   'P 1'
#
loop_
_entity.id
_entity.type
_entity.pdbx_description
1 polymer ?
#
loop_
_entity_poly.entity_id
_entity_poly.type
_entity_poly.pdbx_seq_one_letter_code
_entity_poly.pdbx_strand_id
1 'polypeptide(L)'
;MNGRRLQFGVSVIDNKLYVVGGRDGLKTSNMVECYNPITKVWFTMPPMSTHRHGLGIAVLEGPMYAVGGHDGWSYLNTVERWDPQARQWNYVASMSTPRSTVGVTALNGKLFAVGGRDGSSCLRSMECFDPHINKWSMCAPMSKRRGGVGVATYNSFLYAVGGHDAPASSHCSRLSDCVER
;
A
#
# COMPACT_ATOMS: atom_id res chain seq x y z
N MET A 1 9.84 2.51 -20.71
CA MET A 1 8.47 2.68 -20.16
C MET A 1 7.50 2.63 -21.32
N ASN A 2 6.65 1.60 -21.43
CA ASN A 2 5.61 1.59 -22.49
C ASN A 2 4.22 1.17 -21.98
N GLY A 3 3.95 1.27 -20.67
CA GLY A 3 2.63 0.98 -20.10
C GLY A 3 2.24 2.04 -19.08
N ARG A 4 0.96 2.44 -19.08
CA ARG A 4 0.37 3.23 -18.00
C ARG A 4 0.39 2.37 -16.74
N ARG A 5 0.87 2.90 -15.61
CA ARG A 5 0.84 2.22 -14.32
C ARG A 5 0.05 3.08 -13.36
N LEU A 6 -0.88 2.48 -12.61
CA LEU A 6 -1.68 3.18 -11.61
C LEU A 6 -1.80 2.35 -10.34
N GLN A 7 -2.10 3.02 -9.22
CA GLN A 7 -2.21 2.39 -7.90
C GLN A 7 -0.95 1.58 -7.52
N PHE A 8 0.22 2.01 -7.99
CA PHE A 8 1.50 1.50 -7.53
C PHE A 8 1.89 2.21 -6.23
N GLY A 9 2.76 1.57 -5.46
CA GLY A 9 3.37 2.17 -4.30
C GLY A 9 4.74 2.75 -4.62
N VAL A 10 5.16 3.74 -3.84
CA VAL A 10 6.42 4.46 -4.02
C VAL A 10 7.17 4.57 -2.71
N SER A 11 8.49 4.44 -2.74
CA SER A 11 9.36 4.81 -1.63
C SER A 11 10.71 5.31 -2.09
N VAL A 12 11.48 5.87 -1.15
CA VAL A 12 12.86 6.30 -1.39
C VAL A 12 13.78 5.57 -0.43
N ILE A 13 14.82 4.93 -0.96
CA ILE A 13 15.92 4.31 -0.20
C ILE A 13 17.22 4.72 -0.88
N ASP A 14 18.22 5.12 -0.09
CA ASP A 14 19.56 5.50 -0.58
C ASP A 14 19.53 6.46 -1.77
N ASN A 15 18.67 7.49 -1.69
CA ASN A 15 18.45 8.50 -2.72
C ASN A 15 18.00 7.94 -4.09
N LYS A 16 17.37 6.76 -4.09
CA LYS A 16 16.76 6.14 -5.27
C LYS A 16 15.26 5.98 -5.08
N LEU A 17 14.51 6.20 -6.15
CA LEU A 17 13.05 6.08 -6.15
C LEU A 17 12.65 4.67 -6.54
N TYR A 18 11.83 4.02 -5.72
CA TYR A 18 11.31 2.68 -5.98
C TYR A 18 9.83 2.75 -6.33
N VAL A 19 9.44 2.07 -7.40
CA VAL A 19 8.06 1.91 -7.86
C VAL A 19 7.68 0.44 -7.77
N VAL A 20 6.67 0.13 -6.96
CA VAL A 20 6.32 -1.24 -6.56
C VAL A 20 4.87 -1.54 -6.94
N GLY A 21 4.62 -2.68 -7.59
CA GLY A 21 3.26 -3.18 -7.82
C GLY A 21 2.40 -2.31 -8.75
N GLY A 22 1.14 -2.06 -8.45
CA GLY A 22 0.21 -1.35 -9.33
C GLY A 22 -0.35 -2.20 -10.47
N ARG A 23 -1.12 -1.56 -11.35
CA ARG A 23 -1.79 -2.20 -12.49
C ARG A 23 -1.74 -1.34 -13.75
N ASP A 24 -1.89 -1.98 -14.90
CA ASP A 24 -1.93 -1.34 -16.23
C ASP A 24 -3.33 -1.28 -16.85
N GLY A 25 -4.37 -1.37 -16.01
CA GLY A 25 -5.77 -1.44 -16.39
C GLY A 25 -6.33 -2.82 -16.12
N LEU A 26 -5.87 -3.82 -16.86
CA LEU A 26 -6.35 -5.21 -16.74
C LEU A 26 -5.43 -6.09 -15.90
N LYS A 27 -4.11 -5.85 -15.91
CA LYS A 27 -3.15 -6.73 -15.25
C LYS A 27 -2.58 -6.09 -13.98
N THR A 28 -2.66 -6.83 -12.88
CA THR A 28 -1.93 -6.49 -11.65
C THR A 28 -0.46 -6.89 -11.80
N SER A 29 0.46 -6.05 -11.33
CA SER A 29 1.90 -6.28 -11.38
C SER A 29 2.48 -6.58 -10.00
N ASN A 30 3.49 -7.43 -9.95
CA ASN A 30 4.38 -7.64 -8.81
C ASN A 30 5.77 -7.01 -9.03
N MET A 31 5.98 -6.35 -10.16
CA MET A 31 7.29 -5.81 -10.54
C MET A 31 7.72 -4.68 -9.63
N VAL A 32 9.03 -4.58 -9.45
CA VAL A 32 9.68 -3.48 -8.73
C VAL A 32 10.69 -2.83 -9.66
N GLU A 33 10.60 -1.51 -9.79
CA GLU A 33 11.50 -0.71 -10.60
C GLU A 33 12.17 0.33 -9.70
N CYS A 34 13.44 0.62 -9.97
CA CYS A 34 14.25 1.57 -9.21
C CYS A 34 14.81 2.62 -10.17
N TYR A 35 14.57 3.89 -9.88
CA TYR A 35 15.15 5.02 -10.60
C TYR A 35 16.27 5.64 -9.80
N ASN A 36 17.45 5.75 -10.42
CA ASN A 36 18.56 6.50 -9.89
C ASN A 36 18.52 7.94 -10.47
N PRO A 37 18.24 8.98 -9.66
CA PRO A 37 18.15 10.35 -10.14
C PRO A 37 19.48 10.95 -10.59
N ILE A 38 20.61 10.40 -10.13
CA ILE A 38 21.96 10.86 -10.49
C ILE A 38 22.29 10.38 -11.91
N THR A 39 22.16 9.07 -12.17
CA THR A 39 22.46 8.50 -13.49
C THR A 39 21.30 8.64 -14.47
N LYS A 40 20.10 8.97 -13.98
CA LYS A 40 18.84 9.06 -14.72
C LYS A 40 18.43 7.74 -15.39
N VAL A 41 18.80 6.62 -14.78
CA VAL A 41 18.53 5.27 -15.30
C VAL A 41 17.53 4.53 -14.41
N TRP A 42 16.67 3.74 -15.06
CA TRP A 42 15.77 2.78 -14.42
C TRP A 42 16.38 1.38 -14.40
N PHE A 43 16.18 0.66 -13.30
CA PHE A 43 16.62 -0.73 -13.13
C PHE A 43 15.45 -1.59 -12.65
N THR A 44 15.35 -2.80 -13.17
CA THR A 44 14.41 -3.80 -12.64
C THR A 44 15.00 -4.44 -11.40
N MET A 45 14.22 -4.49 -10.33
CA MET A 45 14.55 -5.14 -9.07
C MET A 45 13.83 -6.50 -8.99
N PRO A 46 14.28 -7.42 -8.11
CA PRO A 46 13.55 -8.65 -7.87
C PRO A 46 12.08 -8.36 -7.49
N PRO A 47 11.13 -9.06 -8.14
CA PRO A 47 9.70 -8.80 -7.96
C PRO A 47 9.22 -9.31 -6.61
N MET A 48 8.07 -8.79 -6.16
CA MET A 48 7.33 -9.38 -5.04
C MET A 48 6.81 -10.77 -5.43
N SER A 49 6.52 -11.60 -4.43
CA SER A 49 5.87 -12.89 -4.64
C SER A 49 4.41 -12.70 -5.06
N THR A 50 3.72 -11.71 -4.50
CA THR A 50 2.31 -11.42 -4.83
C THR A 50 2.19 -10.25 -5.80
N HIS A 51 1.30 -10.37 -6.78
CA HIS A 51 0.84 -9.24 -7.59
C HIS A 51 0.02 -8.30 -6.72
N ARG A 52 0.32 -7.00 -6.70
CA ARG A 52 -0.37 -6.05 -5.80
C ARG A 52 -0.63 -4.74 -6.50
N HIS A 53 -1.88 -4.30 -6.59
CA HIS A 53 -2.23 -2.90 -6.86
C HIS A 53 -3.00 -2.30 -5.69
N GLY A 54 -2.96 -0.98 -5.53
CA GLY A 54 -3.53 -0.29 -4.38
C GLY A 54 -2.82 -0.63 -3.06
N LEU A 55 -1.59 -1.12 -3.12
CA LEU A 55 -0.76 -1.36 -1.95
C LEU A 55 -0.22 -0.04 -1.38
N GLY A 56 0.12 -0.06 -0.09
CA GLY A 56 0.96 0.97 0.52
C GLY A 56 2.41 0.48 0.64
N ILE A 57 3.37 1.41 0.46
CA ILE A 57 4.79 1.16 0.71
C ILE A 57 5.27 2.09 1.80
N ALA A 58 6.04 1.56 2.74
CA ALA A 58 6.81 2.36 3.68
C ALA A 58 8.17 1.71 3.94
N VAL A 59 9.13 2.53 4.33
CA VAL A 59 10.46 2.11 4.77
C VAL A 59 10.48 2.20 6.28
N LEU A 60 10.87 1.12 6.96
CA LEU A 60 11.03 1.09 8.40
C LEU A 60 12.35 0.41 8.73
N GLU A 61 13.24 1.14 9.41
CA GLU A 61 14.55 0.63 9.87
C GLU A 61 15.45 0.07 8.75
N GLY A 62 15.27 0.56 7.52
CA GLY A 62 16.03 0.13 6.33
C GLY A 62 15.19 -0.60 5.27
N PRO A 63 14.53 -1.74 5.56
CA PRO A 63 13.75 -2.48 4.56
C PRO A 63 12.46 -1.77 4.11
N MET A 64 12.06 -2.03 2.86
CA MET A 64 10.72 -1.67 2.35
C MET A 64 9.69 -2.71 2.76
N TYR A 65 8.48 -2.25 3.02
CA TYR A 65 7.32 -3.11 3.28
C TYR A 65 6.21 -2.83 2.27
N ALA A 66 5.76 -3.87 1.58
CA ALA A 66 4.61 -3.88 0.70
C ALA A 66 3.40 -4.40 1.44
N VAL A 67 2.49 -3.48 1.80
CA VAL A 67 1.38 -3.74 2.71
C VAL A 67 0.06 -3.77 1.94
N GLY A 68 -0.64 -4.90 2.04
CA GLY A 68 -1.98 -5.07 1.47
C GLY A 68 -2.03 -4.96 -0.05
N GLY A 69 -3.05 -4.29 -0.55
CA GLY A 69 -3.38 -4.18 -1.97
C GLY A 69 -4.46 -5.16 -2.41
N HIS A 70 -4.50 -5.40 -3.72
CA HIS A 70 -5.38 -6.34 -4.39
C HIS A 70 -4.58 -7.06 -5.48
N ASP A 71 -4.72 -8.38 -5.60
CA ASP A 71 -3.93 -9.19 -6.55
C ASP A 71 -4.58 -9.31 -7.94
N GLY A 72 -5.85 -8.95 -8.06
CA GLY A 72 -6.67 -9.11 -9.26
C GLY A 72 -7.87 -10.01 -9.00
N TRP A 73 -7.84 -10.76 -7.90
CA TRP A 73 -8.90 -11.64 -7.43
C TRP A 73 -9.43 -11.25 -6.04
N SER A 74 -8.52 -10.97 -5.11
CA SER A 74 -8.81 -10.73 -3.70
C SER A 74 -8.14 -9.48 -3.15
N TYR A 75 -8.79 -8.88 -2.15
CA TYR A 75 -8.18 -7.88 -1.27
C TYR A 75 -7.19 -8.58 -0.33
N LEU A 76 -6.03 -7.98 -0.15
CA LEU A 76 -4.91 -8.61 0.57
C LEU A 76 -4.75 -8.01 1.96
N ASN A 77 -4.55 -8.88 2.96
CA ASN A 77 -4.03 -8.52 4.28
C ASN A 77 -2.55 -8.88 4.45
N THR A 78 -1.96 -9.59 3.47
CA THR A 78 -0.57 -10.03 3.51
C THR A 78 0.38 -8.85 3.36
N VAL A 79 1.56 -8.98 3.96
CA VAL A 79 2.64 -8.00 3.90
C VAL A 79 3.94 -8.68 3.50
N GLU A 80 4.64 -8.09 2.55
CA GLU A 80 5.97 -8.54 2.13
C GLU A 80 7.03 -7.50 2.52
N ARG A 81 8.17 -7.97 3.01
CA ARG A 81 9.33 -7.15 3.39
C ARG A 81 10.47 -7.42 2.43
N TRP A 82 11.05 -6.37 1.88
CA TRP A 82 12.26 -6.44 1.08
C TRP A 82 13.48 -6.65 1.98
N ASP A 83 14.21 -7.74 1.77
CA ASP A 83 15.51 -7.97 2.38
C ASP A 83 16.62 -7.46 1.43
N PRO A 84 17.30 -6.35 1.75
CA PRO A 84 18.36 -5.82 0.89
C PRO A 84 19.60 -6.71 0.83
N GLN A 85 19.87 -7.54 1.84
CA GLN A 85 21.03 -8.44 1.85
C GLN A 85 20.76 -9.69 1.02
N ALA A 86 19.64 -10.35 1.27
CA ALA A 86 19.25 -11.54 0.51
C ALA A 86 18.67 -11.20 -0.88
N ARG A 87 18.40 -9.92 -1.15
CA ARG A 87 17.81 -9.42 -2.39
C ARG A 87 16.50 -10.11 -2.77
N GLN A 88 15.66 -10.38 -1.78
CA GLN A 88 14.40 -11.09 -1.96
C GLN A 88 13.29 -10.49 -1.08
N TRP A 89 12.05 -10.72 -1.49
CA TRP A 89 10.87 -10.39 -0.69
C TRP A 89 10.47 -11.58 0.17
N ASN A 90 10.20 -11.33 1.45
CA ASN A 90 9.71 -12.35 2.39
C ASN A 90 8.41 -11.90 3.01
N TYR A 91 7.51 -12.83 3.30
CA TYR A 91 6.31 -12.51 4.07
C TYR A 91 6.64 -12.20 5.52
N VAL A 92 5.94 -11.22 6.08
CA VAL A 92 5.86 -10.96 7.52
C VAL A 92 4.44 -11.21 7.99
N ALA A 93 4.14 -11.00 9.27
CA ALA A 93 2.79 -11.18 9.77
C ALA A 93 1.77 -10.34 8.97
N SER A 94 0.65 -10.98 8.66
CA SER A 94 -0.47 -10.35 7.96
C SER A 94 -1.26 -9.43 8.89
N MET A 95 -1.88 -8.41 8.32
CA MET A 95 -2.88 -7.60 9.00
C MET A 95 -4.12 -8.45 9.36
N SER A 96 -4.90 -8.00 10.33
CA SER A 96 -6.21 -8.59 10.66
C SER A 96 -7.26 -8.30 9.59
N THR A 97 -7.17 -7.14 8.94
CA THR A 97 -8.12 -6.69 7.92
C THR A 97 -7.44 -6.62 6.55
N PRO A 98 -8.03 -7.15 5.46
CA PRO A 98 -7.57 -6.89 4.10
C PRO A 98 -7.74 -5.42 3.71
N ARG A 99 -6.73 -4.82 3.09
CA ARG A 99 -6.76 -3.38 2.76
C ARG A 99 -6.17 -3.12 1.37
N SER A 100 -7.00 -2.74 0.41
CA SER A 100 -6.54 -2.09 -0.83
C SER A 100 -6.73 -0.57 -0.74
N THR A 101 -5.98 0.18 -1.54
CA THR A 101 -5.89 1.65 -1.49
C THR A 101 -5.56 2.17 -0.09
N VAL A 102 -4.73 1.40 0.63
CA VAL A 102 -4.33 1.66 2.02
C VAL A 102 -3.24 2.73 2.08
N GLY A 103 -3.35 3.65 3.03
CA GLY A 103 -2.26 4.57 3.35
C GLY A 103 -1.32 3.94 4.36
N VAL A 104 -0.01 4.01 4.11
CA VAL A 104 0.99 3.36 4.95
C VAL A 104 2.12 4.32 5.26
N THR A 105 2.56 4.35 6.52
CA THR A 105 3.68 5.17 6.96
C THR A 105 4.42 4.53 8.13
N ALA A 106 5.65 4.96 8.37
CA ALA A 106 6.44 4.57 9.53
C ALA A 106 6.45 5.71 10.56
N LEU A 107 6.20 5.37 11.83
CA LEU A 107 6.24 6.30 12.96
C LEU A 107 6.72 5.54 14.20
N ASN A 108 7.70 6.11 14.92
CA ASN A 108 8.20 5.59 16.20
C ASN A 108 8.54 4.08 16.17
N GLY A 109 9.30 3.63 15.15
CA GLY A 109 9.72 2.23 15.03
C GLY A 109 8.62 1.25 14.60
N LYS A 110 7.44 1.74 14.17
CA LYS A 110 6.31 0.90 13.75
C LYS A 110 5.78 1.32 12.39
N LEU A 111 5.18 0.38 11.66
CA LEU A 111 4.37 0.72 10.49
C LEU A 111 2.93 0.95 10.91
N PHE A 112 2.25 1.84 10.22
CA PHE A 112 0.83 2.08 10.39
C PHE A 112 0.13 1.85 9.06
N ALA A 113 -0.88 0.98 9.04
CA ALA A 113 -1.80 0.79 7.94
C ALA A 113 -3.11 1.52 8.26
N VAL A 114 -3.49 2.47 7.40
CA VAL A 114 -4.54 3.45 7.68
C VAL A 114 -5.60 3.41 6.59
N GLY A 115 -6.84 3.14 7.00
CA GLY A 115 -7.98 3.11 6.09
C GLY A 115 -7.83 2.05 5.01
N GLY A 116 -8.19 2.41 3.78
CA GLY A 116 -8.26 1.51 2.63
C GLY A 116 -9.68 0.95 2.42
N ARG A 117 -9.77 -0.16 1.70
CA ARG A 117 -11.00 -0.88 1.37
C ARG A 117 -10.79 -2.39 1.52
N ASP A 118 -11.77 -3.09 2.07
CA ASP A 118 -11.75 -4.54 2.34
C ASP A 118 -12.60 -5.39 1.38
N GLY A 119 -13.09 -4.76 0.31
CA GLY A 119 -14.03 -5.35 -0.66
C GLY A 119 -15.49 -5.10 -0.34
N SER A 120 -15.82 -4.86 0.93
CA SER A 120 -17.16 -4.45 1.33
C SER A 120 -17.26 -2.93 1.38
N SER A 121 -16.40 -2.25 2.14
CA SER A 121 -16.52 -0.82 2.38
C SER A 121 -15.17 -0.12 2.56
N CYS A 122 -15.17 1.21 2.54
CA CYS A 122 -14.01 1.97 3.01
C CYS A 122 -13.79 1.77 4.52
N LEU A 123 -12.55 1.79 4.96
CA LEU A 123 -12.18 1.53 6.34
C LEU A 123 -11.87 2.83 7.09
N ARG A 124 -12.31 2.91 8.35
CA ARG A 124 -11.80 3.88 9.33
C ARG A 124 -10.77 3.26 10.29
N SER A 125 -10.67 1.94 10.30
CA SER A 125 -9.77 1.19 11.18
C SER A 125 -8.31 1.45 10.80
N MET A 126 -7.46 1.36 11.81
CA MET A 126 -6.01 1.49 11.68
C MET A 126 -5.36 0.32 12.40
N GLU A 127 -4.24 -0.14 11.88
CA GLU A 127 -3.42 -1.19 12.48
C GLU A 127 -1.97 -0.73 12.52
N CYS A 128 -1.22 -1.13 13.55
CA CYS A 128 0.21 -0.91 13.62
C CYS A 128 1.00 -2.22 13.67
N PHE A 129 2.12 -2.27 12.98
CA PHE A 129 3.04 -3.39 12.94
C PHE A 129 4.26 -3.10 13.80
N ASP A 130 4.57 -4.05 14.67
CA ASP A 130 5.84 -4.09 15.38
C ASP A 130 6.78 -5.11 14.71
N PRO A 131 7.90 -4.66 14.09
CA PRO A 131 8.84 -5.56 13.42
C PRO A 131 9.60 -6.48 14.38
N HIS A 132 9.76 -6.11 15.65
CA HIS A 132 10.56 -6.88 16.62
C HIS A 132 9.84 -8.12 17.13
N ILE A 133 8.51 -8.07 17.19
CA ILE A 133 7.66 -9.21 17.56
C ILE A 133 6.85 -9.76 16.38
N ASN A 134 7.07 -9.21 15.18
CA ASN A 134 6.38 -9.58 13.95
C ASN A 134 4.85 -9.67 14.14
N LYS A 135 4.22 -8.60 14.62
CA LYS A 135 2.80 -8.61 14.96
C LYS A 135 2.09 -7.31 14.62
N TRP A 136 0.87 -7.44 14.10
CA TRP A 136 -0.06 -6.33 13.95
C TRP A 136 -0.99 -6.19 15.15
N SER A 137 -1.30 -4.95 15.54
CA SER A 137 -2.26 -4.61 16.59
C SER A 137 -3.20 -3.51 16.12
N MET A 138 -4.47 -3.59 16.52
CA MET A 138 -5.45 -2.54 16.22
C MET A 138 -5.08 -1.24 16.93
N CYS A 139 -5.25 -0.12 16.24
CA CYS A 139 -5.12 1.23 16.77
C CYS A 139 -6.48 1.89 16.94
N ALA A 140 -6.51 3.06 17.58
CA ALA A 140 -7.69 3.92 17.59
C ALA A 140 -8.13 4.24 16.14
N PRO A 141 -9.42 4.12 15.81
CA PRO A 141 -9.90 4.37 14.45
C PRO A 141 -9.92 5.87 14.13
N MET A 142 -9.87 6.19 12.84
CA MET A 142 -10.18 7.54 12.35
C MET A 142 -11.65 7.89 12.59
N SER A 143 -11.96 9.18 12.62
CA SER A 143 -13.35 9.68 12.73
C SER A 143 -14.20 9.42 11.48
N LYS A 144 -13.56 9.26 10.31
CA LYS A 144 -14.22 8.97 9.02
C LYS A 144 -13.54 7.80 8.32
N ARG A 145 -14.30 7.08 7.49
CA ARG A 145 -13.75 6.06 6.57
C ARG A 145 -12.99 6.76 5.44
N ARG A 146 -11.86 6.20 5.02
CA ARG A 146 -11.05 6.76 3.93
C ARG A 146 -10.45 5.65 3.08
N GLY A 147 -10.96 5.47 1.85
CA GLY A 147 -10.28 4.73 0.79
C GLY A 147 -9.37 5.67 -0.02
N GLY A 148 -8.24 5.17 -0.55
CA GLY A 148 -7.29 6.00 -1.30
C GLY A 148 -6.72 7.16 -0.49
N VAL A 149 -6.50 6.95 0.81
CA VAL A 149 -6.05 7.98 1.75
C VAL A 149 -4.57 8.31 1.58
N GLY A 150 -4.23 9.60 1.57
CA GLY A 150 -2.85 10.06 1.66
C GLY A 150 -2.40 10.08 3.12
N VAL A 151 -1.25 9.48 3.42
CA VAL A 151 -0.73 9.41 4.79
C VAL A 151 0.71 9.89 4.84
N ALA A 152 1.01 10.70 5.85
CA ALA A 152 2.36 11.21 6.11
C ALA A 152 2.60 11.36 7.62
N THR A 153 3.86 11.44 8.01
CA THR A 153 4.27 11.73 9.38
C THR A 153 5.01 13.04 9.47
N TYR A 154 4.73 13.81 10.52
CA TYR A 154 5.39 15.09 10.78
C TYR A 154 5.30 15.42 12.27
N ASN A 155 6.41 15.85 12.88
CA ASN A 155 6.51 16.17 14.31
C ASN A 155 5.89 15.11 15.24
N SER A 156 6.20 13.84 15.00
CA SER A 156 5.70 12.69 15.78
C SER A 156 4.19 12.43 15.66
N PHE A 157 3.50 13.09 14.71
CA PHE A 157 2.10 12.84 14.39
C PHE A 157 1.95 12.11 13.06
N LEU A 158 0.91 11.29 12.96
CA LEU A 158 0.42 10.70 11.72
C LEU A 158 -0.74 11.53 11.20
N TYR A 159 -0.66 11.93 9.93
CA TYR A 159 -1.69 12.69 9.22
C TYR A 159 -2.34 11.80 8.18
N ALA A 160 -3.68 11.77 8.17
CA ALA A 160 -4.49 11.09 7.17
C ALA A 160 -5.33 12.13 6.41
N VAL A 161 -4.99 12.36 5.15
CA VAL A 161 -5.51 13.47 4.35
C VAL A 161 -6.25 12.93 3.11
N GLY A 162 -7.40 13.54 2.80
CA GLY A 162 -8.21 13.16 1.66
C GLY A 162 -8.81 11.75 1.76
N GLY A 163 -8.91 11.09 0.61
CA GLY A 163 -9.64 9.83 0.46
C GLY A 163 -11.16 10.01 0.44
N HIS A 164 -11.87 8.95 0.10
CA HIS A 164 -13.33 8.94 -0.01
C HIS A 164 -13.99 7.99 0.99
N ASP A 165 -15.21 8.35 1.37
CA ASP A 165 -16.09 7.52 2.19
C ASP A 165 -17.15 6.88 1.28
N ALA A 166 -16.79 5.74 0.68
CA ALA A 166 -17.76 4.93 -0.03
C ALA A 166 -18.28 3.83 0.91
N PRO A 167 -19.60 3.82 1.18
CA PRO A 167 -20.22 2.74 1.93
C PRO A 167 -20.19 1.43 1.12
N ALA A 168 -20.57 0.33 1.77
CA ALA A 168 -20.82 -0.90 1.05
C ALA A 168 -21.92 -0.67 0.00
N SER A 169 -21.65 -1.03 -1.25
CA SER A 169 -22.69 -1.03 -2.26
C SER A 169 -23.74 -2.04 -1.84
N SER A 170 -24.91 -1.56 -1.42
CA SER A 170 -26.11 -2.37 -1.49
C SER A 170 -26.19 -2.87 -2.94
N HIS A 171 -26.40 -4.17 -3.14
CA HIS A 171 -26.48 -4.78 -4.47
C HIS A 171 -27.67 -4.29 -5.33
N CYS A 172 -28.25 -3.13 -5.02
CA CYS A 172 -29.40 -2.53 -5.69
C CYS A 172 -29.13 -1.10 -6.22
N SER A 173 -27.88 -0.75 -6.53
CA SER A 173 -27.57 0.46 -7.29
C SER A 173 -26.52 0.16 -8.37
N ARG A 174 -26.91 -0.65 -9.36
CA ARG A 174 -26.24 -0.68 -10.66
C ARG A 174 -27.03 0.22 -11.61
N LEU A 175 -26.30 1.00 -12.40
CA LEU A 175 -26.73 1.76 -13.59
C LEU A 175 -27.21 3.21 -13.40
N SER A 176 -26.33 4.07 -12.88
CA SER A 176 -26.25 5.53 -13.12
C SER A 176 -25.38 6.05 -11.98
N ASP A 177 -24.08 6.27 -12.13
CA ASP A 177 -23.56 7.56 -12.57
C ASP A 177 -22.07 7.40 -12.88
N CYS A 178 -21.73 7.34 -14.16
CA CYS A 178 -20.38 7.60 -14.68
C CYS A 178 -20.53 8.04 -16.13
N VAL A 179 -21.22 9.18 -16.34
CA VAL A 179 -21.06 10.00 -17.54
C VAL A 179 -20.88 11.44 -17.09
N GLU A 180 -19.62 11.85 -16.99
CA GLU A 180 -19.13 13.22 -17.20
C GLU A 180 -17.75 13.01 -17.85
N ARG A 181 -17.42 13.41 -19.08
CA ARG A 181 -18.02 14.13 -20.21
C ARG A 181 -17.60 13.41 -21.50
#